data_AF-I9WBX0-F1
#
_entry.id   AF-I9WBX0-F1
#
_cell.length_a   1.000
_cell.length_b   1.000
_cell.length_c   1.000
_cell.angle_alpha   90.00
_cell.angle_beta   90.00
_cell.angle_gamma   90.00
#
_symmetry.space_group_name_H-M   'P 1'
#
loop_
_entity.id
_entity.type
_entity.pdbx_description
1 polymer ?
#
loop_
_entity_poly.entity_id
_entity_poly.type
_entity_poly.pdbx_seq_one_letter_code
_entity_poly.pdbx_strand_id
1 'polypeptide(L)'
;MTSSPASSAKAARMLRVDQAGEYGAVRIYAGQMAVMGTRAPNATEVAGMAAHEAEHQAKFDAMIAQRGVRPTLLQPVWSAAGFALGAATALMGPEAAMACTAAIETEIEQHYTQQLEELGDEDPELAATIRQFRDDERDHKNAALAAGAEKAPGYPLLFGAIRLGCRFAIRLSERI
;
A
#
# COMPACT_ATOMS: atom_id res chain seq x y z
N MET A 1 -30.94 1.91 11.89
CA MET A 1 -29.64 2.50 11.54
C MET A 1 -28.84 2.61 12.82
N THR A 2 -28.10 1.56 13.17
CA THR A 2 -27.17 1.57 14.31
C THR A 2 -25.95 2.37 13.88
N SER A 3 -25.75 3.55 14.47
CA SER A 3 -24.51 4.32 14.29
C SER A 3 -23.33 3.45 14.72
N SER A 4 -22.35 3.24 13.83
CA SER A 4 -21.08 2.64 14.24
C SER A 4 -20.49 3.45 15.39
N PRO A 5 -20.00 2.82 16.46
CA PRO A 5 -19.39 3.55 17.56
C PRO A 5 -18.21 4.39 17.03
N ALA A 6 -18.03 5.59 17.61
CA ALA A 6 -16.87 6.42 17.28
C ALA A 6 -15.58 5.63 17.50
N SER A 7 -14.68 5.62 16.51
CA SER A 7 -13.47 4.82 16.62
C SER A 7 -12.60 5.33 17.77
N SER A 8 -11.93 4.43 18.49
CA SER A 8 -10.94 4.84 19.49
C SER A 8 -9.86 5.70 18.84
N ALA A 9 -9.18 6.56 19.62
CA ALA A 9 -8.09 7.39 19.09
C ALA A 9 -6.98 6.54 18.43
N LYS A 10 -6.78 5.31 18.93
CA LYS A 10 -5.87 4.32 18.37
C LYS A 10 -6.36 3.82 17.00
N ALA A 11 -7.60 3.32 16.92
CA ALA A 11 -8.20 2.85 15.67
C ALA A 11 -8.31 3.97 14.62
N ALA A 12 -8.57 5.21 15.04
CA ALA A 12 -8.62 6.37 14.14
C ALA A 12 -7.24 6.68 13.53
N ARG A 13 -6.18 6.49 14.30
CA ARG A 13 -4.80 6.67 13.84
C ARG A 13 -4.42 5.57 12.85
N MET A 14 -4.69 4.31 13.19
CA MET A 14 -4.45 3.15 12.30
C MET A 14 -5.16 3.34 10.97
N LEU A 15 -6.47 3.57 11.01
CA LEU A 15 -7.29 3.76 9.82
C LEU A 15 -6.81 4.93 8.93
N ARG A 16 -6.33 6.03 9.52
CA ARG A 16 -5.73 7.13 8.75
C ARG A 16 -4.48 6.69 7.99
N VAL A 17 -3.62 5.91 8.65
CA VAL A 17 -2.34 5.47 8.09
C VAL A 17 -2.58 4.41 7.02
N ASP A 18 -3.50 3.49 7.24
CA ASP A 18 -3.89 2.47 6.27
C ASP A 18 -4.42 3.11 4.99
N GLN A 19 -5.37 4.05 5.13
CA GLN A 19 -5.90 4.78 3.97
C GLN A 19 -4.80 5.56 3.23
N ALA A 20 -3.86 6.17 3.94
CA ALA A 20 -2.74 6.86 3.31
C ALA A 20 -1.78 5.89 2.60
N GLY A 21 -1.59 4.69 3.16
CA GLY A 21 -0.81 3.60 2.60
C GLY A 21 -1.40 3.10 1.30
N GLU A 22 -2.68 2.70 1.31
CA GLU A 22 -3.40 2.23 0.12
C GLU A 22 -3.45 3.30 -0.97
N TYR A 23 -3.72 4.55 -0.59
CA TYR A 23 -3.65 5.66 -1.54
C TYR A 23 -2.24 5.80 -2.14
N GLY A 24 -1.18 5.63 -1.35
CA GLY A 24 0.19 5.60 -1.85
C GLY A 24 0.44 4.46 -2.83
N ALA A 25 -0.01 3.25 -2.51
CA ALA A 25 0.12 2.06 -3.34
C ALA A 25 -0.59 2.24 -4.69
N VAL A 26 -1.86 2.66 -4.69
CA VAL A 26 -2.61 3.00 -5.91
C VAL A 26 -1.84 4.00 -6.79
N ARG A 27 -1.17 4.98 -6.18
CA ARG A 27 -0.38 5.97 -6.93
C ARG A 27 0.90 5.38 -7.50
N ILE A 28 1.55 4.44 -6.81
CA ILE A 28 2.69 3.68 -7.34
C ILE A 28 2.26 2.86 -8.57
N TYR A 29 1.19 2.09 -8.46
CA TYR A 29 0.67 1.31 -9.57
C TYR A 29 0.26 2.18 -10.76
N ALA A 30 -0.37 3.33 -10.52
CA ALA A 30 -0.68 4.30 -11.57
C ALA A 30 0.59 4.81 -12.29
N GLY A 31 1.68 5.03 -11.55
CA GLY A 31 2.98 5.39 -12.12
C GLY A 31 3.58 4.27 -12.98
N GLN A 32 3.53 3.03 -12.49
CA GLN A 32 4.01 1.87 -13.24
C GLN A 32 3.22 1.68 -14.54
N MET A 33 1.89 1.70 -14.46
CA MET A 33 0.99 1.56 -15.62
C MET A 33 1.18 2.67 -16.65
N ALA A 34 1.44 3.90 -16.21
CA ALA A 34 1.69 5.03 -17.12
C ALA A 34 2.92 4.80 -18.02
N VAL A 35 3.90 4.03 -17.55
CA VAL A 35 5.13 3.71 -18.28
C VAL A 35 5.02 2.40 -19.04
N MET A 36 4.49 1.36 -18.39
CA MET A 36 4.42 -0.01 -18.95
C MET A 36 3.30 -0.17 -19.99
N GLY A 37 2.23 0.62 -19.89
CA GLY A 37 1.03 0.46 -20.70
C GLY A 37 0.44 -0.95 -20.56
N THR A 38 0.00 -1.54 -21.67
CA THR A 38 -0.66 -2.86 -21.70
C THR A 38 0.19 -3.96 -22.37
N ARG A 39 1.41 -3.64 -22.81
CA ARG A 39 2.22 -4.54 -23.65
C ARG A 39 3.61 -4.84 -23.10
N ALA A 40 4.06 -4.13 -22.08
CA ALA A 40 5.32 -4.47 -21.42
C ALA A 40 5.21 -5.83 -20.72
N PRO A 41 6.32 -6.56 -20.53
CA PRO A 41 6.34 -7.72 -19.64
C PRO A 41 5.77 -7.35 -18.26
N ASN A 42 5.03 -8.27 -17.64
CA ASN A 42 4.36 -8.09 -16.35
C ASN A 42 3.27 -7.00 -16.30
N ALA A 43 2.90 -6.37 -17.42
CA ALA A 43 1.89 -5.30 -17.44
C ALA A 43 0.49 -5.79 -17.01
N THR A 44 0.14 -7.04 -17.34
CA THR A 44 -1.14 -7.65 -16.93
C THR A 44 -1.16 -7.90 -15.43
N GLU A 45 -0.08 -8.43 -14.87
CA GLU A 45 0.09 -8.65 -13.44
C GLU A 45 0.01 -7.34 -12.66
N VAL A 46 0.71 -6.30 -13.13
CA VAL A 46 0.63 -4.93 -12.56
C VAL A 46 -0.80 -4.41 -12.60
N ALA A 47 -1.51 -4.57 -13.71
CA ALA A 47 -2.89 -4.09 -13.83
C ALA A 47 -3.86 -4.85 -12.91
N GLY A 48 -3.65 -6.14 -12.69
CA GLY A 48 -4.41 -6.94 -11.74
C GLY A 48 -4.22 -6.47 -10.30
N MET A 49 -2.97 -6.32 -9.86
CA MET A 49 -2.65 -5.81 -8.52
C MET A 49 -3.18 -4.38 -8.34
N ALA A 50 -3.01 -3.50 -9.34
CA ALA A 50 -3.55 -2.15 -9.31
C ALA A 50 -5.08 -2.08 -9.12
N ALA A 51 -5.81 -3.07 -9.66
CA ALA A 51 -7.26 -3.16 -9.47
C ALA A 51 -7.61 -3.57 -8.04
N HIS A 52 -6.89 -4.52 -7.44
CA HIS A 52 -7.08 -4.90 -6.04
C HIS A 52 -6.77 -3.73 -5.08
N GLU A 53 -5.65 -3.03 -5.29
CA GLU A 53 -5.31 -1.84 -4.48
C GLU A 53 -6.40 -0.75 -4.55
N ALA A 54 -7.03 -0.58 -5.71
CA ALA A 54 -8.12 0.39 -5.84
C ALA A 54 -9.35 -0.02 -5.01
N GLU A 55 -9.62 -1.33 -4.87
CA GLU A 55 -10.66 -1.85 -3.99
C GLU A 55 -10.28 -1.67 -2.51
N HIS A 56 -9.02 -1.90 -2.14
CA HIS A 56 -8.51 -1.66 -0.80
C HIS A 56 -8.65 -0.19 -0.39
N GLN A 57 -8.19 0.72 -1.25
CA GLN A 57 -8.32 2.16 -1.04
C GLN A 57 -9.79 2.57 -0.89
N ALA A 58 -10.67 2.09 -1.77
CA ALA A 58 -12.10 2.41 -1.71
C ALA A 58 -12.73 1.96 -0.38
N LYS A 59 -12.31 0.81 0.15
CA LYS A 59 -12.77 0.28 1.42
C LYS A 59 -12.34 1.15 2.60
N PHE A 60 -11.09 1.61 2.65
CA PHE A 60 -10.65 2.53 3.71
C PHE A 60 -11.20 3.94 3.57
N ASP A 61 -11.36 4.45 2.34
CA ASP A 61 -12.02 5.74 2.09
C ASP A 61 -13.45 5.73 2.65
N ALA A 62 -14.20 4.64 2.42
CA ALA A 62 -15.53 4.45 2.99
C ALA A 62 -15.50 4.39 4.52
N MET A 63 -14.56 3.66 5.11
CA MET A 63 -14.43 3.57 6.58
C MET A 63 -14.04 4.90 7.22
N ILE A 64 -13.12 5.66 6.63
CA ILE A 64 -12.74 7.00 7.10
C ILE A 64 -13.95 7.92 7.09
N ALA A 65 -14.72 7.94 6.01
CA ALA A 65 -15.92 8.75 5.88
C ALA A 65 -16.98 8.35 6.92
N GLN A 66 -17.23 7.05 7.08
CA GLN A 66 -18.21 6.52 8.04
C GLN A 66 -17.84 6.83 9.49
N ARG A 67 -16.55 6.76 9.83
CA ARG A 67 -16.03 6.89 11.19
C ARG A 67 -15.62 8.34 11.54
N GLY A 68 -15.73 9.27 10.59
CA GLY A 68 -15.36 10.68 10.79
C GLY A 68 -13.87 10.89 11.04
N VAL A 69 -13.03 9.97 10.53
CA VAL A 69 -11.57 10.10 10.61
C VAL A 69 -11.12 11.10 9.55
N ARG A 70 -10.07 11.88 9.83
CA ARG A 70 -9.46 12.77 8.85
C ARG A 70 -8.27 12.07 8.19
N PRO A 71 -8.16 12.08 6.85
CA PRO A 71 -6.94 11.67 6.15
C PRO A 71 -5.73 12.49 6.61
N THR A 72 -4.52 11.97 6.38
CA THR A 72 -3.28 12.71 6.63
C THR A 72 -3.17 13.94 5.72
N LEU A 73 -2.64 15.05 6.25
CA LEU A 73 -2.37 16.24 5.43
C LEU A 73 -1.23 16.01 4.40
N LEU A 74 -0.48 14.92 4.54
CA LEU A 74 0.61 14.55 3.63
C LEU A 74 0.14 13.85 2.35
N GLN A 75 -1.17 13.61 2.21
CA GLN A 75 -1.74 12.89 1.07
C GLN A 75 -1.30 13.44 -0.31
N PRO A 76 -1.22 14.77 -0.55
CA PRO A 76 -0.72 15.29 -1.83
C PRO A 76 0.75 14.95 -2.09
N VAL A 77 1.58 14.95 -1.04
CA VAL A 77 2.99 14.59 -1.12
C VAL A 77 3.14 13.12 -1.46
N TRP A 78 2.40 12.24 -0.77
CA TRP A 78 2.38 10.80 -1.05
C TRP A 78 1.85 10.48 -2.43
N SER A 79 0.88 11.25 -2.94
CA SER A 79 0.38 11.08 -4.30
C SER A 79 1.49 11.28 -5.35
N ALA A 80 2.25 12.35 -5.21
CA ALA A 80 3.33 12.69 -6.12
C ALA A 80 4.51 11.71 -5.97
N ALA A 81 4.91 11.42 -4.73
CA ALA A 81 6.03 10.52 -4.44
C ALA A 81 5.74 9.09 -4.91
N GLY A 82 4.55 8.56 -4.62
CA GLY A 82 4.13 7.22 -5.05
C GLY A 82 4.14 7.10 -6.57
N PHE A 83 3.49 8.04 -7.27
CA PHE A 83 3.49 8.05 -8.73
C PHE A 83 4.90 8.14 -9.33
N ALA A 84 5.74 9.03 -8.80
CA ALA A 84 7.11 9.18 -9.26
C ALA A 84 7.93 7.90 -9.04
N LEU A 85 7.78 7.24 -7.89
CA LEU A 85 8.45 5.98 -7.59
C LEU A 85 8.01 4.87 -8.55
N GLY A 86 6.71 4.71 -8.77
CA GLY A 86 6.17 3.72 -9.70
C GLY A 86 6.64 3.94 -11.14
N ALA A 87 6.57 5.20 -11.62
CA ALA A 87 7.04 5.54 -12.96
C ALA A 87 8.55 5.34 -13.10
N ALA A 88 9.35 5.76 -12.12
CA ALA A 88 10.81 5.61 -12.16
C ALA A 88 11.22 4.14 -12.20
N THR A 89 10.62 3.30 -11.38
CA THR A 89 10.95 1.87 -11.33
C THR A 89 10.50 1.13 -12.60
N ALA A 90 9.34 1.49 -13.16
CA ALA A 90 8.92 0.98 -14.45
C ALA A 90 9.82 1.43 -15.62
N LEU A 91 10.36 2.65 -15.58
CA LEU A 91 11.34 3.13 -16.57
C LEU A 91 12.66 2.35 -16.50
N MET A 92 13.03 1.84 -15.32
CA MET A 92 14.21 0.99 -15.14
C MET A 92 13.99 -0.43 -15.68
N GLY A 93 12.75 -0.87 -15.85
CA GLY A 93 12.38 -2.15 -16.44
C GLY A 93 11.29 -2.91 -15.66
N PRO A 94 10.72 -3.96 -16.26
CA PRO A 94 9.61 -4.71 -15.65
C PRO A 94 10.02 -5.43 -14.36
N GLU A 95 11.26 -5.93 -14.25
CA GLU A 95 11.77 -6.53 -13.00
C GLU A 95 11.93 -5.49 -11.90
N ALA A 96 12.34 -4.26 -12.24
CA ALA A 96 12.47 -3.17 -11.27
C ALA A 96 11.11 -2.66 -10.77
N ALA A 97 10.09 -2.63 -11.64
CA ALA A 97 8.71 -2.41 -11.22
C ALA A 97 8.25 -3.49 -10.23
N MET A 98 8.50 -4.77 -10.52
CA MET A 98 8.19 -5.87 -9.59
C MET A 98 9.00 -5.79 -8.29
N ALA A 99 10.26 -5.34 -8.33
CA ALA A 99 11.04 -5.08 -7.13
C ALA A 99 10.43 -3.98 -6.26
N CYS A 100 9.87 -2.94 -6.88
CA CYS A 100 9.11 -1.90 -6.18
C CYS A 100 7.88 -2.50 -5.50
N THR A 101 7.07 -3.25 -6.23
CA THR A 101 5.89 -3.94 -5.70
C THR A 101 6.27 -4.83 -4.52
N ALA A 102 7.21 -5.76 -4.69
CA ALA A 102 7.64 -6.64 -3.60
C ALA A 102 8.12 -5.87 -2.36
N ALA A 103 8.78 -4.73 -2.54
CA ALA A 103 9.26 -3.89 -1.44
C ALA A 103 8.12 -3.20 -0.68
N ILE A 104 7.13 -2.64 -1.39
CA ILE A 104 6.00 -1.97 -0.74
C ILE A 104 5.09 -2.97 -0.02
N GLU A 105 4.77 -4.11 -0.66
CA GLU A 105 3.90 -5.13 -0.05
C GLU A 105 4.55 -5.76 1.16
N THR A 106 5.88 -5.88 1.16
CA THR A 106 6.63 -6.32 2.35
C THR A 106 6.42 -5.38 3.54
N GLU A 107 6.35 -4.06 3.33
CA GLU A 107 6.15 -3.10 4.41
C GLU A 107 4.68 -2.95 4.80
N ILE A 108 3.75 -3.02 3.84
CA ILE A 108 2.31 -3.02 4.12
C ILE A 108 1.92 -4.27 4.92
N GLU A 109 2.38 -5.46 4.52
CA GLU A 109 2.17 -6.71 5.26
C GLU A 109 2.68 -6.60 6.71
N GLN A 110 3.90 -6.08 6.90
CA GLN A 110 4.48 -5.88 8.23
C GLN A 110 3.69 -4.88 9.06
N HIS A 111 3.26 -3.78 8.45
CA HIS A 111 2.46 -2.76 9.11
C HIS A 111 1.13 -3.33 9.58
N TYR A 112 0.40 -4.02 8.71
CA TYR A 112 -0.86 -4.68 9.06
C TYR A 112 -0.71 -5.75 10.12
N THR A 113 0.38 -6.53 10.07
CA THR A 113 0.66 -7.51 11.13
C THR A 113 0.82 -6.83 12.49
N GLN A 114 1.60 -5.75 12.56
CA GLN A 114 1.81 -4.98 13.80
C GLN A 114 0.52 -4.33 14.28
N GLN A 115 -0.29 -3.78 13.38
CA GLN A 115 -1.58 -3.20 13.76
C GLN A 115 -2.55 -4.23 14.31
N LEU A 116 -2.62 -5.44 13.73
CA LEU A 116 -3.48 -6.51 14.26
C LEU A 116 -3.08 -6.90 15.68
N GLU A 117 -1.77 -6.94 15.97
CA GLU A 117 -1.25 -7.19 17.31
C GLU A 117 -1.60 -6.04 18.27
N GLU A 118 -1.42 -4.79 17.85
CA GLU A 118 -1.72 -3.61 18.68
C GLU A 118 -3.22 -3.40 18.89
N LEU A 119 -4.05 -3.74 17.90
CA LEU A 119 -5.51 -3.54 17.93
C LEU A 119 -6.19 -4.55 18.85
N GLY A 120 -5.74 -5.80 18.86
CA GLY A 120 -6.38 -6.89 19.62
C GLY A 120 -7.86 -7.03 19.25
N ASP A 121 -8.73 -7.11 20.26
CA ASP A 121 -10.18 -7.25 20.08
C ASP A 121 -10.94 -5.91 20.16
N GLU A 122 -10.24 -4.77 20.16
CA GLU A 122 -10.87 -3.45 20.36
C GLU A 122 -11.75 -2.98 19.19
N ASP A 123 -11.40 -3.36 17.96
CA ASP A 123 -12.16 -3.01 16.75
C ASP A 123 -12.19 -4.19 15.78
N PRO A 124 -13.13 -5.13 15.98
CA PRO A 124 -13.21 -6.34 15.15
C PRO A 124 -13.46 -6.07 13.66
N GLU A 125 -14.14 -4.97 13.33
CA GLU A 125 -14.41 -4.60 11.93
C GLU A 125 -13.14 -4.12 11.23
N LEU A 126 -12.36 -3.24 11.88
CA LEU A 126 -11.08 -2.79 11.34
C LEU A 126 -10.08 -3.96 11.28
N ALA A 127 -10.01 -4.77 12.34
CA ALA A 127 -9.14 -5.95 12.39
C ALA A 127 -9.47 -6.97 11.28
N ALA A 128 -10.75 -7.16 10.96
CA ALA A 128 -11.15 -8.05 9.87
C ALA A 128 -10.67 -7.51 8.52
N THR A 129 -10.81 -6.21 8.27
CA THR A 129 -10.36 -5.59 7.01
C THR A 129 -8.83 -5.65 6.88
N ILE A 130 -8.10 -5.23 7.92
CA ILE A 130 -6.62 -5.27 7.92
C ILE A 130 -6.12 -6.70 7.70
N ARG A 131 -6.77 -7.70 8.29
CA ARG A 131 -6.38 -9.11 8.13
C ARG A 131 -6.56 -9.59 6.70
N GLN A 132 -7.68 -9.23 6.06
CA GLN A 132 -7.93 -9.56 4.66
C GLN A 132 -6.83 -8.94 3.79
N PHE A 133 -6.63 -7.63 3.86
CA PHE A 133 -5.68 -6.93 2.98
C PHE A 133 -4.24 -7.37 3.22
N ARG A 134 -3.85 -7.67 4.46
CA ARG A 134 -2.54 -8.29 4.74
C ARG A 134 -2.33 -9.60 3.99
N ASP A 135 -3.37 -10.43 3.92
CA ASP A 135 -3.28 -11.71 3.24
C ASP A 135 -3.26 -11.51 1.72
N ASP A 136 -4.01 -10.53 1.19
CA ASP A 136 -3.94 -10.09 -0.21
C ASP A 136 -2.54 -9.53 -0.57
N GLU A 137 -1.93 -8.71 0.29
CA GLU A 137 -0.57 -8.17 0.09
C GLU A 137 0.52 -9.24 0.08
N ARG A 138 0.32 -10.33 0.82
CA ARG A 138 1.23 -11.48 0.75
C ARG A 138 1.19 -12.10 -0.64
N ASP A 139 0.00 -12.21 -1.22
CA ASP A 139 -0.18 -12.76 -2.56
C ASP A 139 0.39 -11.81 -3.62
N HIS A 140 0.18 -10.50 -3.50
CA HIS A 140 0.82 -9.49 -4.35
C HIS A 140 2.36 -9.57 -4.30
N LYS A 141 2.94 -9.63 -3.09
CA LYS A 141 4.38 -9.81 -2.90
C LYS A 141 4.88 -11.07 -3.59
N ASN A 142 4.20 -12.20 -3.38
CA ASN A 142 4.58 -13.48 -3.96
C ASN A 142 4.48 -13.45 -5.49
N ALA A 143 3.43 -12.82 -6.05
CA ALA A 143 3.27 -12.63 -7.48
C ALA A 143 4.42 -11.77 -8.06
N ALA A 144 4.80 -10.69 -7.39
CA ALA A 144 5.91 -9.83 -7.82
C ALA A 144 7.26 -10.58 -7.81
N LEU A 145 7.50 -11.40 -6.78
CA LEU A 145 8.68 -12.27 -6.70
C LEU A 145 8.69 -13.29 -7.85
N ALA A 146 7.56 -13.96 -8.11
CA ALA A 146 7.41 -14.90 -9.21
C ALA A 146 7.59 -14.22 -10.59
N ALA A 147 7.16 -12.97 -10.72
CA ALA A 147 7.33 -12.13 -11.91
C ALA A 147 8.76 -11.56 -12.08
N GLY A 148 9.69 -11.95 -11.20
CA GLY A 148 11.11 -11.68 -11.37
C GLY A 148 11.63 -10.44 -10.64
N ALA A 149 10.96 -9.95 -9.61
CA ALA A 149 11.44 -8.85 -8.77
C ALA A 149 12.93 -8.98 -8.39
N GLU A 150 13.37 -10.17 -7.97
CA GLU A 150 14.75 -10.42 -7.52
C GLU A 150 15.79 -10.38 -8.65
N LYS A 151 15.34 -10.37 -9.91
CA LYS A 151 16.20 -10.23 -11.10
C LYS A 151 16.52 -8.78 -11.43
N ALA A 152 15.89 -7.81 -10.75
CA ALA A 152 16.16 -6.39 -10.97
C ALA A 152 17.64 -6.07 -10.70
N PRO A 153 18.32 -5.31 -11.58
CA PRO A 153 19.67 -4.85 -11.34
C PRO A 153 19.78 -4.08 -10.02
N GLY A 154 20.63 -4.55 -9.10
CA GLY A 154 20.79 -3.94 -7.79
C GLY A 154 19.62 -4.18 -6.83
N TYR A 155 18.83 -5.24 -7.03
CA TYR A 155 17.63 -5.58 -6.24
C TYR A 155 17.77 -5.33 -4.72
N PRO A 156 18.81 -5.83 -4.00
CA PRO A 156 18.89 -5.63 -2.55
C PRO A 156 18.93 -4.15 -2.14
N LEU A 157 19.58 -3.30 -2.94
CA LEU A 157 19.67 -1.86 -2.69
C LEU A 157 18.34 -1.17 -3.00
N LEU A 158 17.75 -1.46 -4.16
CA LEU A 158 16.46 -0.90 -4.57
C LEU A 158 15.35 -1.26 -3.57
N PHE A 159 15.24 -2.56 -3.26
CA PHE A 159 14.30 -3.10 -2.30
C PHE A 159 14.49 -2.47 -0.91
N GLY A 160 15.72 -2.43 -0.41
CA GLY A 160 16.04 -1.83 0.89
C GLY A 160 15.70 -0.33 0.97
N ALA A 161 16.00 0.43 -0.09
CA ALA A 161 15.73 1.86 -0.17
C ALA A 161 14.23 2.16 -0.20
N ILE A 162 13.46 1.44 -1.01
CA ILE A 162 12.00 1.60 -1.09
C ILE A 162 11.36 1.29 0.25
N ARG A 163 11.74 0.15 0.86
CA ARG A 163 11.26 -0.22 2.21
C ARG A 163 11.54 0.86 3.25
N LEU A 164 12.73 1.48 3.21
CA LEU A 164 13.06 2.59 4.10
C LEU A 164 12.14 3.80 3.88
N GLY A 165 11.85 4.12 2.62
CA GLY A 165 10.89 5.16 2.24
C GLY A 165 9.48 4.89 2.78
N CYS A 166 8.97 3.66 2.62
CA CYS A 166 7.67 3.26 3.15
C CYS A 166 7.60 3.42 4.68
N ARG A 167 8.60 2.93 5.42
CA ARG A 167 8.64 3.12 6.89
C ARG A 167 8.64 4.59 7.31
N PHE A 168 9.29 5.44 6.52
CA PHE A 168 9.28 6.88 6.78
C PHE A 168 7.90 7.49 6.52
N ALA A 169 7.25 7.13 5.41
CA ALA A 169 5.91 7.59 5.07
C ALA A 169 4.86 7.15 6.10
N ILE A 170 4.91 5.90 6.55
CA ILE A 170 4.04 5.36 7.62
C ILE A 170 4.19 6.20 8.90
N ARG A 171 5.42 6.34 9.41
CA ARG A 171 5.69 7.08 10.65
C ARG A 171 5.27 8.56 10.60
N LEU A 172 5.35 9.19 9.44
CA LEU A 172 4.91 10.56 9.28
C LEU A 172 3.38 10.66 9.21
N SER A 173 2.72 9.73 8.50
CA SER A 173 1.27 9.69 8.37
C SER A 173 0.56 9.35 9.70
N GLU A 174 1.25 8.65 10.61
CA GLU A 174 0.78 8.42 11.98
C GLU A 174 0.63 9.71 12.79
N ARG A 175 1.42 10.74 12.46
CA ARG A 175 1.56 11.96 13.27
C ARG A 175 0.84 13.17 12.67
N ILE A 176 0.63 13.20 11.36
CA ILE A 176 0.22 14.40 10.60
C ILE A 176 -1.13 14.18 9.92
#